data_AF-A0A5B1RA70-F1
#
_entry.id   AF-A0A5B1RA70-F1
#
_cell.length_a   1.000
_cell.length_b   1.000
_cell.length_c   1.000
_cell.angle_alpha   90.00
_cell.angle_beta   90.00
_cell.angle_gamma   90.00
#
_symmetry.space_group_name_H-M   'P 1'
#
loop_
_entity.id
_entity.type
_entity.pdbx_description
1 polymer ?
#
loop_
_entity_poly.entity_id
_entity_poly.type
_entity_poly.pdbx_seq_one_letter_code
_entity_poly.pdbx_strand_id
1 'polypeptide(L)'
;MRLGRRRSVFGSVWRRGSSGRRTRGISGISFDLVTTSDLFSIFDKMRGPFTALEQLQVAYKAEANDRFLSRHIVTTFPNLCLLHLHRYCSEGEFEPDIETAVESIGQESDISDLVHLHHIKLYINLPGGDFRYPVPEEESRNTRVTSSEELTDLFYRCGMIIARDCGLALHTINLFSTWIYLHQVWTR
;
A
#
# COMPACT_ATOMS: atom_id res chain seq x y z
N MET A 1 -28.66 19.98 14.52
CA MET A 1 -27.73 19.07 15.22
C MET A 1 -26.49 18.88 14.35
N ARG A 2 -25.31 19.33 14.80
CA ARG A 2 -24.04 19.17 14.07
C ARG A 2 -23.37 17.86 14.53
N LEU A 3 -23.38 16.83 13.69
CA LEU A 3 -22.58 15.63 13.90
C LEU A 3 -21.16 15.90 13.41
N GLY A 4 -20.21 15.94 14.34
CA GLY A 4 -18.80 16.15 14.06
C GLY A 4 -18.21 14.97 13.30
N ARG A 5 -17.54 15.27 12.17
CA ARG A 5 -16.66 14.34 11.44
C ARG A 5 -15.60 13.81 12.39
N ARG A 6 -15.69 12.54 12.79
CA ARG A 6 -14.63 11.86 13.53
C ARG A 6 -13.55 11.41 12.56
N ARG A 7 -12.43 12.13 12.53
CA ARG A 7 -11.17 11.61 11.99
C ARG A 7 -10.70 10.50 12.92
N SER A 8 -10.69 9.26 12.47
CA SER A 8 -9.90 8.21 13.12
C SER A 8 -8.57 8.14 12.38
N VAL A 9 -7.53 8.73 12.97
CA VAL A 9 -6.16 8.35 12.64
C VAL A 9 -5.90 7.12 13.49
N PHE A 10 -5.83 5.93 12.89
CA PHE A 10 -5.21 4.81 13.59
C PHE A 10 -3.74 5.15 13.74
N GLY A 11 -3.40 5.64 14.94
CA GLY A 11 -2.03 5.80 15.37
C GLY A 11 -1.33 4.46 15.24
N SER A 12 -0.16 4.49 14.63
CA SER A 12 0.75 3.38 14.50
C SER A 12 0.82 2.59 15.81
N VAL A 13 0.52 1.28 15.73
CA VAL A 13 0.65 0.37 16.86
C VAL A 13 2.14 0.11 17.07
N TRP A 14 2.77 0.96 17.88
CA TRP A 14 4.18 0.82 18.26
C TRP A 14 4.30 -0.24 19.36
N ARG A 15 4.64 -1.49 19.01
CA ARG A 15 5.07 -2.48 20.00
C ARG A 15 6.46 -2.10 20.50
N ARG A 16 6.56 -1.68 21.76
CA ARG A 16 7.84 -1.55 22.47
C ARG A 16 8.26 -2.94 22.98
N GLY A 17 9.09 -3.64 22.21
CA GLY A 17 9.77 -4.85 22.68
C GLY A 17 10.68 -4.52 23.87
N SER A 18 10.47 -5.21 25.00
CA SER A 18 11.29 -5.10 26.21
C SER A 18 12.11 -6.38 26.41
N SER A 19 13.33 -6.19 26.93
CA SER A 19 14.40 -7.15 27.31
C SER A 19 15.46 -7.39 26.22
N GLY A 20 16.77 -7.27 26.44
CA GLY A 20 17.56 -6.82 27.59
C GLY A 20 19.06 -6.75 27.20
N ARG A 21 19.76 -5.74 27.76
CA ARG A 21 21.23 -5.56 27.94
C ARG A 21 22.20 -5.55 26.73
N ARG A 22 22.58 -4.30 26.41
CA ARG A 22 23.93 -3.74 26.13
C ARG A 22 24.87 -4.48 25.16
N THR A 23 24.94 -3.95 23.94
CA THR A 23 26.20 -3.53 23.29
C THR A 23 25.95 -2.26 22.48
N ARG A 24 26.85 -1.28 22.61
CA ARG A 24 26.82 -0.01 21.87
C ARG A 24 27.10 -0.28 20.39
N GLY A 25 26.06 -0.19 19.59
CA GLY A 25 26.10 0.21 18.19
C GLY A 25 24.80 0.99 17.99
N ILE A 26 24.86 2.15 17.35
CA ILE A 26 23.63 2.83 16.93
C ILE A 26 23.08 1.97 15.79
N SER A 27 22.41 0.88 16.13
CA SER A 27 21.62 0.09 15.21
C SER A 27 20.51 1.02 14.74
N GLY A 28 20.50 1.31 13.44
CA GLY A 28 19.43 2.04 12.78
C GLY A 28 18.09 1.51 13.27
N ILE A 29 17.17 2.43 13.52
CA ILE A 29 15.81 2.10 13.95
C ILE A 29 15.23 1.17 12.88
N SER A 30 15.16 -0.14 13.18
CA SER A 30 14.33 -1.06 12.41
C SER A 30 12.90 -0.76 12.82
N PHE A 31 12.21 -0.03 11.96
CA PHE A 31 10.78 0.10 12.06
C PHE A 31 10.20 -1.22 11.55
N ASP A 32 9.83 -2.11 12.46
CA ASP A 32 9.16 -3.35 12.09
C ASP A 32 7.77 -3.01 11.58
N LEU A 33 7.64 -2.95 10.25
CA LEU A 33 6.37 -2.78 9.57
C LEU A 33 5.48 -4.00 9.84
N VAL A 34 4.20 -3.73 10.06
CA VAL A 34 3.15 -4.74 10.20
C VAL A 34 3.08 -5.53 8.90
N THR A 35 3.02 -6.86 8.96
CA THR A 35 2.85 -7.67 7.73
C THR A 35 1.39 -7.73 7.29
N THR A 36 1.12 -8.20 6.08
CA THR A 36 -0.25 -8.44 5.61
C THR A 36 -0.99 -9.42 6.52
N SER A 37 -0.32 -10.48 7.00
CA SER A 37 -0.91 -11.42 7.96
C SER A 37 -1.26 -10.76 9.30
N ASP A 38 -0.42 -9.85 9.78
CA ASP A 38 -0.73 -9.08 10.99
C ASP A 38 -1.94 -8.16 10.78
N LEU A 39 -2.06 -7.51 9.61
CA LEU A 39 -3.23 -6.71 9.26
C LEU A 39 -4.51 -7.54 9.27
N PHE A 40 -4.50 -8.75 8.69
CA PHE A 40 -5.64 -9.67 8.78
C PHE A 40 -6.01 -9.97 10.22
N SER A 41 -5.01 -10.29 11.06
CA SER A 41 -5.27 -10.54 12.49
C SER A 41 -5.88 -9.33 13.19
N ILE A 42 -5.50 -8.10 12.82
CA ILE A 42 -6.08 -6.87 13.35
C ILE A 42 -7.52 -6.72 12.86
N PHE A 43 -7.78 -6.90 11.57
CA PHE A 43 -9.11 -6.80 10.96
C PHE A 43 -10.09 -7.83 11.56
N ASP A 44 -9.66 -9.08 11.71
CA ASP A 44 -10.45 -10.15 12.33
C ASP A 44 -10.82 -9.83 13.80
N LYS A 45 -9.88 -9.25 14.55
CA LYS A 45 -10.11 -8.88 15.96
C LYS A 45 -11.12 -7.76 16.12
N MET A 46 -11.32 -6.95 15.10
CA MET A 46 -12.26 -5.84 15.15
C MET A 46 -13.73 -6.32 15.12
N ARG A 47 -14.01 -7.58 14.75
CA ARG A 47 -15.33 -8.25 14.82
C ARG A 47 -16.46 -7.52 14.06
N GLY A 48 -16.65 -7.90 12.80
CA GLY A 48 -17.75 -7.46 11.94
C GLY A 48 -17.44 -6.21 11.11
N PRO A 49 -18.38 -5.76 10.25
CA PRO A 49 -18.15 -4.62 9.37
C PRO A 49 -18.18 -3.28 10.11
N PHE A 50 -17.17 -2.45 9.86
CA PHE A 50 -16.96 -1.11 10.39
C PHE A 50 -17.55 -0.06 9.45
N THR A 51 -18.87 0.00 9.41
CA THR A 51 -19.64 0.87 8.50
C THR A 51 -19.49 2.37 8.76
N ALA A 52 -18.98 2.77 9.93
CA ALA A 52 -18.73 4.18 10.26
C ALA A 52 -17.36 4.70 9.78
N LEU A 53 -16.46 3.81 9.35
CA LEU A 53 -15.13 4.21 8.89
C LEU A 53 -15.18 4.60 7.41
N GLU A 54 -14.97 5.89 7.14
CA GLU A 54 -14.94 6.42 5.77
C GLU A 54 -13.52 6.56 5.20
N GLN A 55 -12.49 6.48 6.05
CA GLN A 55 -11.10 6.70 5.64
C GLN A 55 -10.20 5.64 6.26
N LEU A 56 -9.46 4.92 5.42
CA LEU A 56 -8.47 3.93 5.85
C LEU A 56 -7.12 4.27 5.25
N GLN A 57 -6.10 4.32 6.11
CA GLN A 57 -4.70 4.37 5.71
C GLN A 57 -3.94 3.25 6.40
N VAL A 58 -3.26 2.42 5.62
CA VAL A 58 -2.42 1.34 6.13
C VAL A 58 -1.07 1.32 5.43
N ALA A 59 -0.04 1.02 6.20
CA ALA A 59 1.31 0.76 5.73
C ALA A 59 1.72 -0.64 6.19
N TYR A 60 2.20 -1.46 5.26
CA TYR A 60 2.49 -2.85 5.55
C TYR A 60 3.69 -3.36 4.75
N LYS A 61 4.35 -4.36 5.31
CA LYS A 61 5.33 -5.18 4.60
C LYS A 61 4.60 -6.27 3.83
N ALA A 62 4.91 -6.37 2.55
CA ALA A 62 4.35 -7.35 1.66
C ALA A 62 4.60 -8.79 2.12
N GLU A 63 3.63 -9.67 1.83
CA GLU A 63 3.73 -11.11 1.98
C GLU A 63 2.97 -11.82 0.85
N ALA A 64 3.07 -13.15 0.77
CA ALA A 64 2.38 -13.97 -0.22
C ALA A 64 0.85 -13.80 -0.28
N ASN A 65 0.24 -13.23 0.77
CA ASN A 65 -1.20 -13.06 0.89
C ASN A 65 -1.71 -11.65 0.52
N ASP A 66 -0.86 -10.77 -0.02
CA ASP A 66 -1.20 -9.39 -0.40
C ASP A 66 -2.46 -9.31 -1.28
N ARG A 67 -2.62 -10.26 -2.20
CA ARG A 67 -3.78 -10.35 -3.11
C ARG A 67 -5.14 -10.42 -2.39
N PHE A 68 -5.16 -10.86 -1.13
CA PHE A 68 -6.41 -10.97 -0.35
C PHE A 68 -6.70 -9.72 0.50
N LEU A 69 -5.80 -8.73 0.52
CA LEU A 69 -5.92 -7.54 1.34
C LEU A 69 -7.09 -6.65 0.91
N SER A 70 -7.26 -6.44 -0.39
CA SER A 70 -8.40 -5.70 -0.98
C SER A 70 -9.74 -6.28 -0.49
N ARG A 71 -9.92 -7.59 -0.62
CA ARG A 71 -11.12 -8.31 -0.17
C ARG A 71 -11.42 -8.11 1.31
N HIS A 72 -10.40 -8.24 2.16
CA HIS A 72 -10.55 -8.06 3.60
C HIS A 72 -10.91 -6.61 3.94
N ILE A 73 -10.32 -5.63 3.26
CA ILE A 73 -10.64 -4.22 3.45
C ILE A 73 -12.10 -3.95 3.07
N VAL A 74 -12.55 -4.45 1.93
CA VAL A 74 -13.92 -4.24 1.43
C VAL A 74 -14.97 -4.84 2.38
N THR A 75 -14.73 -6.07 2.82
CA THR A 75 -15.63 -6.76 3.76
C THR A 75 -15.63 -6.14 5.16
N THR A 76 -14.49 -5.64 5.62
CA THR A 76 -14.35 -5.03 6.94
C THR A 76 -14.81 -3.57 6.96
N PHE A 77 -14.63 -2.81 5.87
CA PHE A 77 -14.87 -1.36 5.80
C PHE A 77 -15.66 -0.99 4.53
N PRO A 78 -16.94 -1.38 4.43
CA PRO A 78 -17.70 -1.26 3.18
C PRO A 78 -18.00 0.19 2.76
N ASN A 79 -17.93 1.15 3.69
CA ASN A 79 -18.29 2.55 3.45
C ASN A 79 -17.06 3.47 3.26
N LEU A 80 -15.93 2.91 2.84
CA LEU A 80 -14.74 3.71 2.60
C LEU A 80 -14.93 4.69 1.44
N CYS A 81 -14.66 5.95 1.73
CA CYS A 81 -14.58 7.05 0.80
C CYS A 81 -13.13 7.31 0.36
N LEU A 82 -12.16 6.99 1.21
CA LEU A 82 -10.74 7.20 0.95
C LEU A 82 -9.93 6.01 1.43
N LEU A 83 -9.13 5.45 0.52
CA LEU A 83 -8.25 4.30 0.78
C LEU A 83 -6.81 4.64 0.43
N HIS A 84 -5.93 4.60 1.43
CA HIS A 84 -4.50 4.80 1.29
C HIS A 84 -3.73 3.53 1.67
N LEU A 85 -3.04 2.93 0.69
CA LEU A 85 -2.21 1.74 0.88
C LEU A 85 -0.74 2.11 0.66
N HIS A 86 0.11 1.74 1.60
CA HIS A 86 1.57 1.86 1.48
C HIS A 86 2.16 0.45 1.59
N ARG A 87 2.49 -0.14 0.45
CA ARG A 87 3.09 -1.48 0.34
C ARG A 87 4.61 -1.35 0.33
N TYR A 88 5.28 -2.00 1.26
CA TYR A 88 6.73 -2.11 1.31
C TYR A 88 7.18 -3.51 0.89
N CYS A 89 8.20 -3.61 0.04
CA CYS A 89 8.72 -4.89 -0.42
C CYS A 89 9.08 -5.84 0.73
N SER A 90 8.83 -7.11 0.49
CA SER A 90 9.44 -8.17 1.29
C SER A 90 10.91 -8.36 0.91
N GLU A 91 11.67 -9.06 1.75
CA GLU A 91 13.06 -9.36 1.44
C GLU A 91 13.12 -10.40 0.33
N GLY A 92 13.87 -10.12 -0.74
CA GLY A 92 13.96 -11.02 -1.91
C GLY A 92 12.84 -10.86 -2.93
N GLU A 93 11.94 -9.87 -2.79
CA GLU A 93 11.02 -9.48 -3.85
C GLU A 93 11.76 -8.83 -5.03
N PHE A 94 11.33 -9.15 -6.25
CA PHE A 94 11.84 -8.56 -7.49
C PHE A 94 10.74 -7.76 -8.21
N GLU A 95 11.12 -7.04 -9.26
CA GLU A 95 10.20 -6.24 -10.10
C GLU A 95 8.94 -7.01 -10.57
N PRO A 96 9.01 -8.26 -11.10
CA PRO A 96 7.81 -8.98 -11.52
C PRO A 96 6.85 -9.34 -10.38
N ASP A 97 7.37 -9.51 -9.16
CA ASP A 97 6.53 -9.76 -7.98
C ASP A 97 5.73 -8.51 -7.62
N ILE A 98 6.34 -7.33 -7.76
CA ILE A 98 5.63 -6.06 -7.60
C ILE A 98 4.59 -5.91 -8.69
N GLU A 99 4.93 -6.14 -9.95
CA GLU A 99 3.98 -6.03 -11.05
C GLU A 99 2.74 -6.88 -10.79
N THR A 100 2.95 -8.15 -10.45
CA THR A 100 1.88 -9.08 -10.05
C THR A 100 1.06 -8.54 -8.87
N ALA A 101 1.72 -7.94 -7.86
CA ALA A 101 1.01 -7.36 -6.71
C ALA A 101 0.16 -6.15 -7.10
N VAL A 102 0.68 -5.22 -7.91
CA VAL A 102 -0.08 -4.04 -8.37
C VAL A 102 -1.24 -4.47 -9.29
N GLU A 103 -0.99 -5.44 -10.16
CA GLU A 103 -2.03 -6.03 -11.00
C GLU A 103 -3.10 -6.70 -10.15
N SER A 104 -2.76 -7.46 -9.09
CA SER A 104 -3.77 -8.05 -8.21
C SER A 104 -4.61 -6.99 -7.48
N ILE A 105 -4.02 -5.85 -7.10
CA ILE A 105 -4.75 -4.73 -6.52
C ILE A 105 -5.67 -4.07 -7.56
N GLY A 106 -5.28 -4.06 -8.84
CA GLY A 106 -6.02 -3.43 -9.93
C GLY A 106 -7.06 -4.32 -10.62
N GLN A 107 -6.64 -5.45 -11.19
CA GLN A 107 -7.41 -6.38 -12.03
C GLN A 107 -8.37 -7.29 -11.26
N GLU A 108 -8.00 -7.72 -10.06
CA GLU A 108 -8.84 -8.60 -9.23
C GLU A 108 -9.66 -7.81 -8.19
N SER A 109 -9.81 -6.48 -8.37
CA SER A 109 -10.13 -5.60 -7.24
C SER A 109 -11.58 -5.74 -6.75
N ASP A 110 -11.73 -6.37 -5.60
CA ASP A 110 -12.89 -6.21 -4.70
C ASP A 110 -13.09 -4.72 -4.32
N ILE A 111 -12.11 -3.85 -4.56
CA ILE A 111 -12.17 -2.40 -4.31
C ILE A 111 -13.31 -1.75 -5.10
N SER A 112 -13.69 -2.32 -6.24
CA SER A 112 -14.87 -1.91 -7.01
C SER A 112 -16.18 -2.01 -6.22
N ASP A 113 -16.27 -2.91 -5.22
CA ASP A 113 -17.43 -3.04 -4.33
C ASP A 113 -17.53 -1.89 -3.30
N LEU A 114 -16.50 -1.06 -3.17
CA LEU A 114 -16.55 0.16 -2.35
C LEU A 114 -17.31 1.26 -3.11
N VAL A 115 -18.63 1.17 -3.10
CA VAL A 115 -19.54 2.08 -3.83
C VAL A 115 -19.39 3.57 -3.47
N HIS A 116 -18.80 3.87 -2.33
CA HIS A 116 -18.57 5.24 -1.84
C HIS A 116 -17.14 5.74 -2.07
N LEU A 117 -16.27 4.92 -2.67
CA LEU A 117 -14.86 5.24 -2.81
C LEU A 117 -14.64 6.39 -3.79
N HIS A 118 -14.13 7.50 -3.26
CA HIS A 118 -13.84 8.71 -4.01
C HIS A 118 -12.35 8.87 -4.34
N HIS A 119 -11.48 8.35 -3.47
CA HIS A 119 -10.04 8.53 -3.59
C HIS A 119 -9.27 7.27 -3.23
N ILE A 120 -8.44 6.81 -4.16
CA ILE A 120 -7.44 5.77 -3.92
C ILE A 120 -6.04 6.37 -3.99
N LYS A 121 -5.21 6.00 -3.01
CA LYS A 121 -3.80 6.32 -2.95
C LYS A 121 -3.00 5.03 -2.74
N LEU A 122 -2.13 4.68 -3.68
CA LEU A 122 -1.27 3.50 -3.56
C LEU A 122 0.20 3.92 -3.67
N TYR A 123 0.95 3.65 -2.62
CA TYR A 123 2.41 3.77 -2.60
C TYR A 123 3.03 2.38 -2.61
N ILE A 124 3.99 2.16 -3.50
CA ILE A 124 4.68 0.89 -3.69
C ILE A 124 6.18 1.13 -3.57
N ASN A 125 6.81 0.54 -2.56
CA ASN A 125 8.27 0.47 -2.51
C ASN A 125 8.78 -0.44 -3.64
N LEU A 126 9.89 -0.10 -4.28
CA LEU A 126 10.57 -0.94 -5.27
C LEU A 126 11.80 -1.63 -4.65
N PRO A 127 12.20 -2.82 -5.12
CA PRO A 127 13.42 -3.49 -4.69
C PRO A 127 14.62 -2.58 -4.95
N GLY A 128 15.54 -2.54 -3.99
CA GLY A 128 16.70 -1.64 -4.05
C GLY A 128 16.39 -0.16 -3.82
N GLY A 129 15.13 0.21 -3.58
CA GLY A 129 14.72 1.57 -3.21
C GLY A 129 14.87 1.91 -1.72
N ASP A 130 15.05 0.89 -0.87
CA ASP A 130 15.45 1.11 0.51
C ASP A 130 16.92 1.54 0.52
N PHE A 131 17.21 2.67 1.17
CA PHE A 131 18.53 3.28 1.36
C PHE A 131 19.52 2.42 2.17
N ARG A 132 19.54 1.10 1.98
CA ARG A 132 20.42 0.16 2.67
C ARG A 132 21.40 -0.44 1.67
N TYR A 133 22.60 0.11 1.75
CA TYR A 133 23.89 -0.33 1.22
C TYR A 133 24.26 0.09 -0.21
N PRO A 134 25.47 0.66 -0.41
CA PRO A 134 26.00 0.92 -1.73
C PRO A 134 26.35 -0.42 -2.39
N VAL A 135 25.57 -0.78 -3.41
CA VAL A 135 26.00 -1.79 -4.39
C VAL A 135 27.12 -1.17 -5.23
N PRO A 136 28.24 -1.88 -5.49
CA PRO A 136 29.31 -1.37 -6.34
C PRO A 136 28.79 -0.89 -7.70
N GLU A 137 29.26 0.28 -8.14
CA GLU A 137 28.68 1.13 -9.18
C GLU A 137 28.68 0.58 -10.62
N GLU A 138 29.10 -0.66 -10.88
CA GLU A 138 29.42 -1.08 -12.25
C GLU A 138 28.27 -1.76 -13.02
N GLU A 139 27.25 -2.33 -12.37
CA GLU A 139 26.16 -3.05 -13.09
C GLU A 139 24.86 -2.26 -13.26
N SER A 140 24.75 -1.09 -12.65
CA SER A 140 23.45 -0.46 -12.44
C SER A 140 23.12 0.67 -13.41
N ARG A 141 23.83 0.85 -14.53
CA ARG A 141 23.57 1.97 -15.46
C ARG A 141 22.75 1.63 -16.71
N ASN A 142 22.68 0.36 -17.13
CA ASN A 142 22.02 0.00 -18.40
C ASN A 142 20.63 -0.65 -18.26
N THR A 143 20.23 -1.11 -17.06
CA THR A 143 18.88 -1.62 -16.77
C THR A 143 17.94 -0.57 -16.14
N ARG A 144 18.48 0.58 -15.70
CA ARG A 144 17.74 1.60 -14.92
C ARG A 144 16.74 2.45 -15.70
N VAL A 145 16.90 2.59 -17.01
CA VAL A 145 16.05 3.49 -17.82
C VAL A 145 14.83 2.74 -18.35
N THR A 146 15.00 1.48 -18.75
CA THR A 146 13.91 0.62 -19.23
C THR A 146 12.86 0.37 -18.14
N SER A 147 13.29 0.17 -16.88
CA SER A 147 12.40 -0.13 -15.77
C SER A 147 11.50 1.03 -15.32
N SER A 148 11.88 2.30 -15.59
CA SER A 148 11.06 3.45 -15.17
C SER A 148 9.88 3.71 -16.11
N GLU A 149 10.07 3.56 -17.42
CA GLU A 149 8.98 3.70 -18.39
C GLU A 149 8.00 2.53 -18.27
N GLU A 150 8.52 1.30 -18.16
CA GLU A 150 7.71 0.09 -17.94
C GLU A 150 6.89 0.18 -16.64
N LEU A 151 7.48 0.68 -15.55
CA LEU A 151 6.76 0.90 -14.29
C LEU A 151 5.69 2.00 -14.40
N THR A 152 5.98 3.07 -15.16
CA THR A 152 5.00 4.14 -15.40
C THR A 152 3.82 3.62 -16.22
N ASP A 153 4.09 2.82 -17.26
CA ASP A 153 3.08 2.16 -18.08
C ASP A 153 2.26 1.16 -17.27
N LEU A 154 2.88 0.41 -16.37
CA LEU A 154 2.19 -0.46 -15.41
C LEU A 154 1.26 0.36 -14.51
N PHE A 155 1.76 1.45 -13.91
CA PHE A 155 0.95 2.32 -13.06
C PHE A 155 -0.24 2.90 -13.84
N TYR A 156 -0.01 3.35 -15.07
CA TYR A 156 -1.07 3.85 -15.94
C TYR A 156 -2.12 2.76 -16.23
N ARG A 157 -1.68 1.56 -16.59
CA ARG A 157 -2.55 0.41 -16.85
C ARG A 157 -3.39 0.05 -15.63
N CYS A 158 -2.77 -0.08 -14.46
CA CYS A 158 -3.46 -0.36 -13.20
C CYS A 158 -4.43 0.76 -12.82
N GLY A 159 -4.02 2.02 -12.97
CA GLY A 159 -4.88 3.19 -12.75
C GLY A 159 -6.12 3.15 -13.65
N MET A 160 -5.95 2.79 -14.93
CA MET A 160 -7.06 2.64 -15.88
C MET A 160 -7.99 1.47 -15.55
N ILE A 161 -7.44 0.33 -15.11
CA ILE A 161 -8.24 -0.82 -14.68
C ILE A 161 -9.08 -0.45 -13.44
N ILE A 162 -8.44 0.13 -12.41
CA ILE A 162 -9.13 0.61 -11.21
C ILE A 162 -10.21 1.63 -11.58
N ALA A 163 -9.90 2.60 -12.46
CA ALA A 163 -10.85 3.63 -12.90
C ALA A 163 -12.03 3.06 -13.70
N ARG A 164 -11.81 1.98 -14.45
CA ARG A 164 -12.86 1.28 -15.22
C ARG A 164 -13.78 0.50 -14.31
N ASP A 165 -13.22 -0.19 -13.33
CA ASP A 165 -13.95 -1.15 -12.51
C ASP A 165 -14.59 -0.49 -11.29
N CYS A 166 -14.00 0.60 -10.78
CA CYS A 166 -14.62 1.42 -9.75
C CYS A 166 -15.68 2.34 -10.37
N GLY A 167 -16.87 2.36 -9.75
CA GLY A 167 -18.03 3.10 -10.25
C GLY A 167 -17.85 4.63 -10.35
N LEU A 168 -18.94 5.33 -10.69
CA LEU A 168 -18.92 6.77 -10.93
C LEU A 168 -18.44 7.62 -9.73
N ALA A 169 -18.45 7.04 -8.53
CA ALA A 169 -18.01 7.68 -7.31
C ALA A 169 -16.49 7.92 -7.23
N LEU A 170 -15.64 7.18 -7.97
CA LEU A 170 -14.19 7.37 -7.93
C LEU A 170 -13.80 8.64 -8.71
N HIS A 171 -13.08 9.54 -8.05
CA HIS A 171 -12.64 10.83 -8.61
C HIS A 171 -11.12 10.91 -8.79
N THR A 172 -10.36 10.24 -7.94
CA THR A 172 -8.90 10.39 -7.92
C THR A 172 -8.21 9.05 -7.66
N ILE A 173 -7.22 8.74 -8.51
CA ILE A 173 -6.28 7.64 -8.30
C ILE A 173 -4.88 8.20 -8.35
N ASN A 174 -4.15 8.03 -7.25
CA ASN A 174 -2.75 8.40 -7.21
C ASN A 174 -1.88 7.18 -6.91
N LEU A 175 -0.88 6.96 -7.76
CA LEU A 175 0.09 5.87 -7.63
C LEU A 175 1.49 6.45 -7.45
N PHE A 176 2.26 5.88 -6.53
CA PHE A 176 3.58 6.38 -6.17
C PHE A 176 4.55 5.24 -5.96
N SER A 177 5.82 5.51 -6.25
CA SER A 177 6.90 4.61 -5.85
C SER A 177 8.08 5.39 -5.27
N THR A 178 9.10 4.68 -4.80
CA THR A 178 10.37 5.30 -4.41
C THR A 178 11.08 6.03 -5.56
N TRP A 179 10.75 5.69 -6.81
CA TRP A 179 11.39 6.21 -8.02
C TRP A 179 10.49 7.21 -8.75
N ILE A 180 9.18 7.10 -8.58
CA ILE A 180 8.17 7.99 -9.16
C ILE A 180 7.53 8.81 -8.03
N TYR A 181 8.02 10.05 -7.87
CA TYR A 181 7.44 11.01 -6.93
C TYR A 181 6.16 11.62 -7.51
N LEU A 182 5.09 11.45 -6.74
CA LEU A 182 3.80 12.12 -6.93
C LEU A 182 3.19 12.10 -8.35
N HIS A 183 2.85 10.93 -8.91
CA HIS A 183 2.06 10.87 -10.13
C HIS A 183 0.57 10.69 -9.82
N GLN A 184 -0.21 11.74 -10.07
CA GLN A 184 -1.66 11.60 -10.19
C GLN A 184 -1.91 10.93 -11.55
N VAL A 185 -2.22 9.64 -11.50
CA VAL A 185 -2.33 8.81 -12.71
C VAL A 185 -3.69 8.99 -13.36
N TRP A 186 -4.72 9.33 -12.57
CA TRP A 186 -6.07 9.51 -13.09
C TRP A 186 -6.91 10.49 -12.26
N THR A 187 -7.73 11.29 -12.96
CA THR A 187 -8.74 12.18 -12.38
C THR A 187 -9.95 12.27 -13.29
N ARG A 188 -11.14 12.41 -12.69
CA ARG A 188 -12.38 12.75 -13.40
C ARG A 188 -12.77 14.20 -13.17
#